data_AF-A0A854DWK7-F1
#
_entry.id   AF-A0A854DWK7-F1
#
_cell.length_a   1.000
_cell.length_b   1.000
_cell.length_c   1.000
_cell.angle_alpha   90.00
_cell.angle_beta   90.00
_cell.angle_gamma   90.00
#
_symmetry.space_group_name_H-M   'P 1'
#
loop_
_entity.id
_entity.type
_entity.pdbx_description
1 polymer ?
#
loop_
_entity_poly.entity_id
_entity_poly.type
_entity_poly.pdbx_seq_one_letter_code
_entity_poly.pdbx_strand_id
1 'polypeptide(L)'
;MLSVLIATTLAAASPQSSSTPPASAAYADCLLAHLQPGLSDHAIPLLQQACVAKYPESYVAYSELERRISAQRRADFDAAQAEAVRSANAAATAAQQAADAAAAKAKGMRAK
;
A
#
# COMPACT_ATOMS: atom_id res chain seq x y z
N MET A 1 -6.83 -38.05 -12.28
CA MET A 1 -5.41 -38.28 -11.94
C MET A 1 -4.56 -37.22 -12.63
N LEU A 2 -4.48 -36.03 -12.01
CA LEU A 2 -3.43 -34.99 -12.06
C LEU A 2 -4.00 -33.83 -11.21
N SER A 3 -3.74 -33.85 -9.91
CA SER A 3 -2.62 -33.13 -9.29
C SER A 3 -2.89 -31.62 -9.23
N VAL A 4 -3.42 -31.06 -8.13
CA VAL A 4 -2.80 -30.84 -6.81
C VAL A 4 -2.28 -29.39 -6.69
N LEU A 5 -2.80 -28.69 -5.67
CA LEU A 5 -2.23 -27.53 -4.95
C LEU A 5 -2.09 -26.20 -5.72
N ILE A 6 -3.13 -25.35 -5.62
CA ILE A 6 -2.93 -23.90 -5.52
C ILE A 6 -3.11 -23.56 -4.03
N ALA A 7 -2.05 -23.78 -3.26
CA ALA A 7 -1.94 -23.33 -1.89
C ALA A 7 -0.54 -22.74 -1.70
N THR A 8 -0.45 -21.70 -0.88
CA THR A 8 0.76 -20.93 -0.50
C THR A 8 1.17 -19.91 -1.57
N THR A 9 1.28 -18.60 -1.32
CA THR A 9 1.81 -17.92 -0.14
C THR A 9 1.17 -16.53 0.03
N LEU A 10 0.26 -16.36 0.99
CA LEU A 10 -0.14 -15.04 1.50
C LEU A 10 0.07 -15.03 3.03
N ALA A 11 1.30 -15.33 3.45
CA ALA A 11 1.68 -15.36 4.87
C ALA A 11 3.08 -14.80 5.03
N ALA A 12 3.25 -13.51 4.74
CA ALA A 12 4.45 -12.78 5.11
C ALA A 12 4.08 -11.33 5.43
N ALA A 13 3.44 -11.13 6.58
CA ALA A 13 3.45 -9.90 7.40
C ALA A 13 2.27 -9.91 8.39
N SER A 14 2.06 -10.99 9.14
CA SER A 14 1.36 -10.84 10.42
C SER A 14 2.37 -10.24 11.39
N PRO A 15 2.24 -8.96 11.82
CA PRO A 15 3.08 -8.46 12.88
C PRO A 15 2.88 -9.34 14.11
N GLN A 16 3.97 -9.87 14.66
CA GLN A 16 3.93 -10.59 15.92
C GLN A 16 3.32 -9.65 16.97
N SER A 17 2.19 -10.04 17.55
CA SER A 17 1.53 -9.28 18.60
C SER A 17 2.47 -9.19 19.80
N SER A 18 3.11 -8.04 19.98
CA SER A 18 3.84 -7.71 21.20
C SER A 18 2.83 -7.59 22.35
N SER A 19 3.10 -8.24 23.47
CA SER A 19 2.25 -8.13 24.68
C SER A 19 2.40 -6.78 25.38
N THR A 20 3.43 -6.00 25.04
CA THR A 20 3.59 -4.62 25.48
C THR A 20 2.75 -3.68 24.61
N PRO A 21 1.85 -2.87 25.19
CA PRO A 21 1.14 -1.85 24.44
C PRO A 21 2.13 -0.92 23.74
N PRO A 22 1.88 -0.53 22.47
CA PRO A 22 2.77 0.39 21.78
C PRO A 22 2.85 1.71 22.53
N ALA A 23 4.00 2.39 22.48
CA ALA A 23 4.18 3.68 23.15
C ALA A 23 3.15 4.74 22.69
N SER A 24 2.60 4.59 21.49
CA SER A 24 1.53 5.41 20.92
C SER A 24 0.11 5.08 21.41
N ALA A 25 -0.08 4.02 22.21
CA ALA A 25 -1.40 3.49 22.58
C ALA A 25 -2.25 4.53 23.31
N ALA A 26 -1.71 5.18 24.34
CA ALA A 26 -2.48 6.09 25.19
C ALA A 26 -3.10 7.27 24.41
N TYR A 27 -2.36 7.84 23.45
CA TYR A 27 -2.89 8.88 22.56
C TYR A 27 -4.00 8.34 21.64
N ALA A 28 -3.77 7.19 21.01
CA ALA A 28 -4.75 6.57 20.11
C ALA A 28 -6.04 6.17 20.85
N ASP A 29 -5.91 5.56 22.03
CA ASP A 29 -7.03 5.15 22.86
C ASP A 29 -7.84 6.36 23.33
N CYS A 30 -7.18 7.49 23.64
CA CYS A 30 -7.85 8.75 23.96
C CYS A 30 -8.73 9.23 22.80
N LEU A 31 -8.22 9.21 21.57
CA LEU A 31 -9.00 9.60 20.39
C LEU A 31 -10.18 8.65 20.20
N LEU A 32 -9.95 7.34 20.23
CA LEU A 32 -10.97 6.32 20.00
C LEU A 32 -12.09 6.34 21.05
N ALA A 33 -11.76 6.64 22.30
CA ALA A 33 -12.75 6.77 23.37
C ALA A 33 -13.72 7.96 23.17
N HIS A 34 -13.32 8.96 22.38
CA HIS A 34 -14.08 10.20 22.19
C HIS A 34 -14.52 10.44 20.75
N LEU A 35 -14.07 9.61 19.79
CA LEU A 35 -14.55 9.63 18.42
C LEU A 35 -15.96 9.02 18.40
N GLN A 36 -16.97 9.82 18.08
CA GLN A 36 -18.35 9.37 17.95
C GLN A 36 -18.90 9.66 16.56
N PRO A 37 -19.80 8.81 16.02
CA PRO A 37 -20.55 9.13 14.81
C PRO A 37 -21.29 10.47 14.99
N GLY A 38 -21.22 11.33 13.97
CA GLY A 38 -21.84 12.67 14.03
C GLY A 38 -21.01 13.73 14.76
N LEU A 39 -19.78 13.41 15.18
CA LEU A 39 -18.83 14.42 15.63
C LEU A 39 -18.55 15.40 14.49
N SER A 40 -18.69 16.70 14.76
CA SER A 40 -18.39 17.75 13.78
C SER A 40 -16.91 17.73 13.40
N ASP A 41 -16.61 17.99 12.12
CA ASP A 41 -15.23 18.18 11.65
C ASP A 41 -14.49 19.28 12.43
N HIS A 42 -15.21 20.29 12.94
CA HIS A 42 -14.62 21.34 13.79
C HIS A 42 -14.26 20.86 15.21
N ALA A 43 -14.88 19.79 15.69
CA ALA A 43 -14.59 19.21 17.01
C ALA A 43 -13.39 18.26 16.98
N ILE A 44 -13.03 17.71 15.82
CA ILE A 44 -11.88 16.80 15.69
C ILE A 44 -10.56 17.47 16.11
N PRO A 45 -10.21 18.69 15.65
CA PRO A 45 -9.00 19.36 16.09
C PRO A 45 -8.96 19.61 17.61
N LEU A 46 -10.11 19.93 18.21
CA LEU A 46 -10.21 20.16 19.65
C LEU A 46 -9.98 18.87 20.44
N LEU A 47 -10.57 17.77 19.98
CA LEU A 47 -10.34 16.45 20.57
C LEU A 47 -8.87 16.05 20.45
N GLN A 48 -8.26 16.24 19.28
CA GLN A 48 -6.84 15.96 19.06
C GLN A 48 -5.98 16.78 20.01
N GLN A 49 -6.20 18.10 20.13
CA GLN A 49 -5.47 18.96 21.05
C GLN A 49 -5.62 18.51 22.52
N ALA A 50 -6.83 18.14 22.94
CA ALA A 50 -7.07 17.65 24.30
C ALA A 50 -6.29 16.34 24.57
N CYS A 51 -6.29 15.40 23.63
CA CYS A 51 -5.55 14.15 23.76
C CYS A 51 -4.03 14.34 23.69
N VAL A 52 -3.53 15.28 22.87
CA VAL A 52 -2.11 15.64 22.83
C VAL A 52 -1.67 16.23 24.18
N ALA A 53 -2.45 17.17 24.73
CA ALA A 53 -2.15 17.80 26.01
C ALA A 53 -2.11 16.79 27.17
N LYS A 54 -2.96 15.75 27.11
CA LYS A 54 -3.02 14.70 28.13
C LYS A 54 -1.92 13.64 27.97
N TYR A 55 -1.51 13.34 26.74
CA TYR A 55 -0.55 12.27 26.41
C TYR A 55 0.54 12.71 25.43
N PRO A 56 1.40 13.69 25.78
CA PRO A 56 2.36 14.29 24.85
C PRO A 56 3.40 13.29 24.32
N GLU A 57 3.99 12.46 25.18
CA GLU A 57 4.98 11.45 24.77
C GLU A 57 4.37 10.37 23.86
N SER A 58 3.15 9.96 24.17
CA SER A 58 2.42 8.99 23.34
C SER A 58 2.08 9.57 21.96
N TYR A 59 1.78 10.86 21.90
CA TYR A 59 1.60 11.58 20.64
C TYR A 59 2.89 11.65 19.81
N VAL A 60 4.05 11.90 20.43
CA VAL A 60 5.34 11.87 19.73
C VAL A 60 5.57 10.48 19.12
N ALA A 61 5.41 9.41 19.92
CA ALA A 61 5.55 8.03 19.45
C ALA A 61 4.56 7.70 18.31
N TYR A 62 3.32 8.17 18.40
CA TYR A 62 2.32 8.06 17.34
C TYR A 62 2.78 8.76 16.06
N SER A 63 3.26 10.00 16.16
CA SER A 63 3.67 10.81 15.02
C SER A 63 4.86 10.19 14.27
N GLU A 64 5.80 9.57 15.00
CA GLU A 64 6.92 8.85 14.39
C GLU A 64 6.50 7.55 13.72
N LEU A 65 5.57 6.81 14.35
CA LEU A 65 5.00 5.60 13.76
C LEU A 65 4.30 5.93 12.42
N GLU A 66 3.48 6.98 12.40
CA GLU A 66 2.78 7.41 11.19
C GLU A 66 3.75 7.83 10.08
N ARG A 67 4.84 8.54 10.43
CA ARG A 67 5.91 8.89 9.48
C ARG A 67 6.54 7.65 8.87
N ARG A 68 6.88 6.64 9.68
CA ARG A 68 7.49 5.38 9.21
C ARG A 68 6.54 4.61 8.29
N ILE A 69 5.29 4.44 8.69
CA ILE A 69 4.28 3.72 7.89
C ILE A 69 4.03 4.45 6.57
N SER A 70 3.90 5.78 6.61
CA SER A 70 3.71 6.60 5.41
C SER A 70 4.91 6.56 4.46
N ALA A 71 6.14 6.44 4.97
CA ALA A 71 7.33 6.25 4.14
C ALA A 71 7.33 4.87 3.48
N GLN A 72 7.01 3.82 4.24
CA GLN A 72 6.90 2.46 3.72
C GLN A 72 5.86 2.35 2.60
N ARG A 73 4.64 2.87 2.82
CA ARG A 73 3.57 2.85 1.82
C ARG A 73 3.96 3.54 0.51
N ARG A 74 4.70 4.65 0.60
CA ARG A 74 5.24 5.35 -0.58
C ARG A 74 6.25 4.50 -1.32
N ALA A 75 7.21 3.90 -0.60
CA ALA A 75 8.19 3.01 -1.22
C ALA A 75 7.52 1.80 -1.91
N ASP A 76 6.50 1.20 -1.28
CA ASP A 76 5.75 0.07 -1.86
C ASP A 76 5.00 0.50 -3.12
N PHE A 77 4.37 1.68 -3.11
CA PHE A 77 3.68 2.23 -4.26
C PHE A 77 4.65 2.53 -5.41
N ASP A 78 5.79 3.17 -5.14
CA ASP A 78 6.80 3.50 -6.14
C ASP A 78 7.39 2.22 -6.76
N ALA A 79 7.62 1.18 -5.95
CA ALA A 79 8.06 -0.13 -6.44
C ALA A 79 7.03 -0.78 -7.36
N ALA A 80 5.75 -0.78 -6.96
CA ALA A 80 4.66 -1.31 -7.77
C ALA A 80 4.47 -0.51 -9.08
N GLN A 81 4.62 0.81 -9.02
CA GLN A 81 4.56 1.66 -10.20
C GLN A 81 5.70 1.36 -11.17
N ALA A 82 6.94 1.23 -10.67
CA ALA A 82 8.09 0.90 -11.50
C ALA A 82 7.93 -0.48 -12.16
N GLU A 83 7.36 -1.46 -11.45
CA GLU A 83 7.03 -2.76 -12.01
C GLU A 83 5.95 -2.67 -13.09
N ALA A 84 4.86 -1.93 -12.85
CA ALA A 84 3.81 -1.70 -13.84
C ALA A 84 4.36 -1.08 -15.13
N VAL A 85 5.28 -0.10 -15.02
CA VAL A 85 5.93 0.52 -16.19
C VAL A 85 6.79 -0.49 -16.95
N ARG A 86 7.59 -1.32 -16.26
CA ARG A 86 8.38 -2.38 -16.92
C ARG A 86 7.49 -3.36 -17.66
N SER A 87 6.41 -3.81 -17.04
CA SER A 87 5.44 -4.73 -17.63
C SER A 87 4.72 -4.12 -18.84
N ALA A 88 4.32 -2.85 -18.75
CA ALA A 88 3.71 -2.14 -19.88
C ALA A 88 4.67 -2.00 -21.06
N ASN A 89 5.94 -1.65 -20.82
CA ASN A 89 6.96 -1.54 -21.86
C ASN A 89 7.25 -2.90 -22.52
N ALA A 90 7.30 -3.99 -21.74
CA ALA A 90 7.44 -5.33 -22.27
C ALA A 90 6.25 -5.73 -23.15
N ALA A 91 5.02 -5.43 -22.72
CA ALA A 91 3.81 -5.68 -23.50
C ALA A 91 3.78 -4.86 -24.80
N ALA A 92 4.17 -3.58 -24.75
CA ALA A 92 4.28 -2.73 -25.94
C ALA A 92 5.31 -3.28 -26.94
N THR A 93 6.46 -3.75 -26.44
CA THR A 93 7.50 -4.37 -27.27
C THR A 93 6.98 -5.64 -27.94
N ALA A 94 6.30 -6.52 -27.20
CA ALA A 94 5.71 -7.74 -27.74
C ALA A 94 4.64 -7.45 -28.79
N ALA A 95 3.79 -6.45 -28.56
CA ALA A 95 2.77 -6.01 -29.51
C ALA A 95 3.40 -5.49 -30.82
N GLN A 96 4.48 -4.69 -30.71
CA GLN A 96 5.20 -4.19 -31.88
C GLN A 96 5.84 -5.33 -32.69
N GLN A 97 6.51 -6.28 -32.02
CA GLN A 97 7.10 -7.44 -32.69
C GLN A 97 6.05 -8.29 -33.41
N ALA A 98 4.87 -8.48 -32.82
CA ALA A 98 3.76 -9.18 -33.46
C ALA A 98 3.24 -8.42 -34.70
N ALA A 99 3.12 -7.09 -34.62
CA ALA A 99 2.73 -6.24 -35.74
C ALA A 99 3.75 -6.30 -36.89
N ASP A 100 5.05 -6.22 -36.58
CA ASP A 100 6.13 -6.30 -37.57
C ASP A 100 6.16 -7.68 -38.27
N ALA A 101 5.99 -8.77 -37.50
CA ALA A 101 5.92 -10.11 -38.07
C ALA A 101 4.71 -10.30 -39.00
N ALA A 102 3.55 -9.72 -38.65
CA ALA A 102 2.37 -9.73 -39.49
C ALA A 102 2.58 -8.92 -40.79
N ALA A 103 3.20 -7.74 -40.69
CA ALA A 103 3.53 -6.91 -41.85
C ALA A 103 4.52 -7.61 -42.80
N ALA A 104 5.53 -8.28 -42.26
CA ALA A 104 6.49 -9.07 -43.05
C ALA A 104 5.81 -10.22 -43.80
N LYS A 105 4.92 -10.97 -43.14
CA LYS A 105 4.12 -12.03 -43.78
C LYS A 105 3.25 -11.48 -44.91
N ALA A 106 2.58 -10.35 -44.70
CA ALA A 106 1.73 -9.73 -45.70
C ALA A 106 2.52 -9.27 -46.94
N LYS A 107 3.73 -8.72 -46.76
CA LYS A 107 4.62 -8.34 -47.88
C LYS A 107 5.10 -9.57 -48.65
N GLY A 108 5.50 -10.64 -47.96
CA GLY A 108 5.94 -11.89 -48.59
C GLY A 108 4.84 -12.57 -49.42
N MET A 109 3.57 -12.46 -49.02
CA MET A 109 2.43 -12.96 -49.80
C MET A 109 2.14 -12.16 -51.07
N ARG A 110 2.47 -10.86 -51.10
CA ARG A 110 2.27 -10.01 -52.29
C ARG A 110 3.37 -10.12 -53.35
N ALA A 111 4.53 -10.66 -52.97
CA ALA A 111 5.68 -10.80 -53.86
C ALA A 111 5.75 -12.16 -54.58
N LYS A 112 4.77 -13.05 -54.34
CA LYS A 112 4.56 -14.34 -55.01
C LYS A 112 3.37 -14.24 -55.94
#